data_AF-A0A7Z6MTM8-F1
#
_entry.id   AF-A0A7Z6MTM8-F1
#
_cell.length_a   1.000
_cell.length_b   1.000
_cell.length_c   1.000
_cell.angle_alpha   90.00
_cell.angle_beta   90.00
_cell.angle_gamma   90.00
#
_symmetry.space_group_name_H-M   'P 1'
#
loop_
_entity.id
_entity.type
_entity.pdbx_description
1 polymer ?
#
loop_
_entity_poly.entity_id
_entity_poly.type
_entity_poly.pdbx_seq_one_letter_code
_entity_poly.pdbx_strand_id
1 'polypeptide(L)'
;MLKQDGPFSNDFLNKLKQQTGDWGPANENPESRADAAYNLSEVVNHIDGREGLKRQGSSQQGDHRMQGFGQFGSVSAGSEAQLLKAFSEKGYSALQ
;
A
#
# COMPACT_ATOMS: atom_id res chain seq x y z
N MET A 1 1.43 -16.26 -8.97
CA MET A 1 0.83 -16.65 -7.68
C MET A 1 1.46 -15.81 -6.58
N LEU A 2 0.71 -14.91 -5.95
CA LEU A 2 1.12 -14.22 -4.73
C LEU A 2 1.14 -15.28 -3.61
N LYS A 3 2.29 -15.49 -2.96
CA LYS A 3 2.41 -16.48 -1.87
C LYS A 3 1.55 -16.01 -0.69
N GLN A 4 0.63 -16.87 -0.22
CA GLN A 4 -0.31 -16.57 0.87
C GLN A 4 0.38 -16.15 2.18
N ASP A 5 1.63 -16.58 2.40
CA ASP A 5 2.42 -16.31 3.62
C ASP A 5 3.51 -15.22 3.42
N GLY A 6 3.46 -14.48 2.32
CA GLY A 6 4.39 -13.38 2.04
C GLY A 6 3.93 -12.05 2.67
N PRO A 7 4.74 -10.97 2.55
CA PRO A 7 4.37 -9.62 2.98
C PRO A 7 3.10 -9.06 2.29
N PHE A 8 2.60 -9.76 1.27
CA PHE A 8 1.34 -9.50 0.58
C PHE A 8 0.35 -10.63 0.82
N SER A 9 0.10 -10.97 2.09
CA SER A 9 -1.01 -11.87 2.42
C SER A 9 -2.30 -11.32 1.79
N ASN A 10 -3.21 -12.21 1.40
CA ASN A 10 -4.49 -11.80 0.82
C ASN A 10 -5.23 -10.82 1.75
N ASP A 11 -5.08 -10.97 3.07
CA ASP A 11 -5.65 -10.06 4.06
C ASP A 11 -5.12 -8.63 3.94
N PHE A 12 -3.79 -8.45 3.82
CA PHE A 12 -3.20 -7.12 3.66
C PHE A 12 -3.69 -6.43 2.38
N LEU A 13 -3.67 -7.14 1.25
CA LEU A 13 -4.17 -6.61 -0.02
C LEU A 13 -5.66 -6.28 0.03
N ASN A 14 -6.47 -7.12 0.69
CA ASN A 14 -7.90 -6.87 0.86
C ASN A 14 -8.17 -5.63 1.70
N LYS A 15 -7.40 -5.42 2.77
CA LYS A 15 -7.48 -4.21 3.59
C LYS A 15 -7.14 -2.96 2.78
N LEU A 16 -6.06 -2.97 2.00
CA LEU A 16 -5.73 -1.85 1.09
C LEU A 16 -6.89 -1.55 0.12
N LYS A 17 -7.47 -2.59 -0.48
CA LYS A 17 -8.63 -2.44 -1.38
C LYS A 17 -9.82 -1.82 -0.65
N GLN A 18 -10.17 -2.34 0.53
CA GLN A 18 -11.29 -1.82 1.33
C GLN A 18 -11.15 -0.34 1.67
N GLN A 19 -9.92 0.17 1.86
CA GLN A 19 -9.69 1.59 2.12
C GLN A 19 -9.81 2.48 0.87
N THR A 20 -9.72 1.90 -0.33
CA THR A 20 -9.61 2.64 -1.59
C THR A 20 -10.86 2.54 -2.47
N GLY A 21 -11.70 1.52 -2.26
CA GLY A 21 -13.00 1.35 -2.91
C GLY A 21 -13.41 -0.11 -3.03
N ASP A 22 -14.45 -0.40 -3.82
CA ASP A 22 -14.87 -1.78 -4.09
C ASP A 22 -14.24 -2.31 -5.38
N TRP A 23 -13.28 -3.23 -5.21
CA TRP A 23 -12.57 -3.92 -6.29
C TRP A 23 -13.20 -5.28 -6.64
N GLY A 24 -14.27 -5.66 -5.95
CA GLY A 24 -14.83 -7.00 -6.01
C GLY A 24 -15.43 -7.34 -7.39
N PRO A 25 -15.47 -8.63 -7.75
CA PRO A 25 -16.13 -9.08 -8.98
C PRO A 25 -17.64 -8.82 -8.97
N ALA A 26 -18.24 -8.60 -7.78
CA ALA A 26 -19.63 -8.20 -7.63
C ALA A 26 -19.88 -6.72 -7.96
N ASN A 27 -18.83 -5.88 -8.02
CA ASN A 27 -18.95 -4.50 -8.48
C ASN A 27 -18.97 -4.48 -10.02
N GLU A 28 -20.17 -4.45 -10.58
CA GLU A 28 -20.38 -4.40 -12.04
C GLU A 28 -20.06 -3.03 -12.64
N ASN A 29 -19.94 -1.97 -11.82
CA ASN A 29 -19.62 -0.62 -12.30
C ASN A 29 -18.11 -0.52 -12.65
N PRO A 30 -17.75 -0.33 -13.93
CA PRO A 30 -16.35 -0.23 -14.34
C PRO A 30 -15.68 1.06 -13.88
N GLU A 31 -16.39 2.19 -13.82
CA GLU A 31 -15.86 3.48 -13.39
C GLU A 31 -15.49 3.44 -11.90
N SER A 32 -16.39 2.91 -11.08
CA SER A 32 -16.14 2.75 -9.64
C SER A 32 -14.90 1.88 -9.34
N ARG A 33 -14.67 0.83 -10.13
CA ARG A 33 -13.46 0.00 -10.00
C ARG A 33 -12.20 0.72 -10.46
N ALA A 34 -12.31 1.54 -11.51
CA ALA A 34 -11.20 2.37 -11.99
C ALA A 34 -10.82 3.42 -10.94
N ASP A 35 -11.80 4.07 -10.32
CA ASP A 35 -11.58 5.03 -9.23
C ASP A 35 -10.90 4.35 -8.03
N ALA A 36 -11.34 3.14 -7.66
CA ALA A 36 -10.73 2.40 -6.56
C ALA A 36 -9.25 2.06 -6.85
N ALA A 37 -8.93 1.71 -8.09
CA ALA A 37 -7.55 1.49 -8.54
C ALA A 37 -6.72 2.76 -8.57
N TYR A 38 -7.30 3.85 -9.07
CA TYR A 38 -6.68 5.16 -9.09
C TYR A 38 -6.35 5.63 -7.67
N ASN A 39 -7.29 5.53 -6.73
CA ASN A 39 -7.09 5.88 -5.32
C ASN A 39 -5.93 5.12 -4.68
N LEU A 40 -5.79 3.81 -4.95
CA LEU A 40 -4.66 3.04 -4.43
C LEU A 40 -3.34 3.49 -5.06
N SER A 41 -3.32 3.82 -6.35
CA SER A 41 -2.11 4.37 -6.99
C SER A 41 -1.70 5.71 -6.39
N GLU A 42 -2.66 6.60 -6.12
CA GLU A 42 -2.39 7.89 -5.48
C GLU A 42 -1.82 7.72 -4.08
N VAL A 43 -2.33 6.77 -3.30
CA VAL A 43 -1.80 6.46 -1.96
C VAL A 43 -0.36 5.96 -2.04
N VAL A 44 -0.06 5.03 -2.96
CA VAL A 44 1.30 4.49 -3.10
C VAL A 44 2.27 5.59 -3.58
N ASN A 45 1.87 6.40 -4.56
CA ASN A 45 2.66 7.51 -5.07
C ASN A 45 2.90 8.58 -3.98
N HIS A 46 1.89 8.87 -3.18
CA HIS A 46 2.01 9.80 -2.05
C HIS A 46 3.02 9.30 -1.01
N ILE A 47 2.99 8.01 -0.68
CA ILE A 47 3.92 7.42 0.29
C ILE A 47 5.35 7.40 -0.27
N ASP A 48 5.54 6.95 -1.51
CA ASP A 48 6.84 6.91 -2.18
C ASP A 48 7.48 8.31 -2.29
N GLY A 49 6.66 9.32 -2.57
CA GLY A 49 7.05 10.73 -2.64
C GLY A 49 7.22 11.42 -1.29
N ARG A 50 6.93 10.78 -0.15
CA ARG A 50 6.98 11.43 1.17
C ARG A 50 8.41 11.58 1.68
N GLU A 51 8.74 12.79 2.14
CA GLU A 51 10.01 13.08 2.78
C GLU A 51 10.09 12.48 4.19
N GLY A 52 11.32 12.26 4.68
CA GLY A 52 11.57 11.81 6.05
C GLY A 52 11.33 10.31 6.31
N LEU A 53 10.92 9.54 5.30
CA LEU A 53 10.79 8.08 5.40
C LEU A 53 12.13 7.38 5.17
N LYS A 54 12.37 6.30 5.93
CA LYS A 54 13.56 5.45 5.82
C LYS A 54 13.45 4.53 4.61
N ARG A 55 14.50 4.53 3.79
CA ARG A 55 14.67 3.69 2.60
C ARG A 55 15.94 2.86 2.71
N GLN A 56 15.99 1.74 1.99
CA GLN A 56 17.11 0.80 2.05
C GLN A 56 18.10 1.03 0.89
N GLY A 57 19.40 0.97 1.20
CA GLY A 57 20.48 1.01 0.20
C GLY A 57 20.49 2.29 -0.63
N SER A 58 20.48 2.14 -1.96
CA SER A 58 20.48 3.24 -2.93
C SER A 58 19.09 3.71 -3.34
N SER A 59 18.03 3.24 -2.68
CA SER A 59 16.65 3.58 -3.03
C SER A 59 16.37 5.05 -2.73
N GLN A 60 15.60 5.69 -3.60
CA GLN A 60 15.35 7.13 -3.56
C GLN A 60 13.86 7.41 -3.38
N GLN A 61 13.55 8.62 -2.92
CA GLN A 61 12.18 9.12 -2.90
C GLN A 61 11.64 9.19 -4.33
N GLY A 62 10.44 8.65 -4.56
CA GLY A 62 9.82 8.67 -5.88
C GLY A 62 10.46 7.71 -6.88
N ASP A 63 11.13 6.65 -6.41
CA ASP A 63 11.74 5.65 -7.30
C ASP A 63 10.79 4.53 -7.72
N HIS A 64 9.52 4.63 -7.29
CA HIS A 64 8.44 3.67 -7.51
C HIS A 64 8.70 2.31 -6.85
N ARG A 65 9.56 2.23 -5.83
CA ARG A 65 9.87 1.00 -5.10
C ARG A 65 9.63 1.20 -3.61
N MET A 66 8.51 0.65 -3.14
CA MET A 66 8.18 0.64 -1.72
C MET A 66 9.23 -0.13 -0.89
N GLN A 67 9.90 0.58 0.03
CA GLN A 67 10.95 0.03 0.88
C GLN A 67 10.46 -0.33 2.27
N GLY A 68 11.18 -1.25 2.91
CA GLY A 68 11.01 -1.56 4.33
C GLY A 68 10.17 -2.80 4.65
N PHE A 69 9.66 -3.51 3.63
CA PHE A 69 9.12 -4.85 3.80
C PHE A 69 10.23 -5.83 4.17
N GLY A 70 10.04 -6.56 5.26
CA GLY A 70 10.90 -7.64 5.71
C GLY A 70 10.31 -9.02 5.47
N GLN A 71 10.88 -10.02 6.12
CA GLN A 71 10.35 -11.39 6.07
C GLN A 71 9.00 -11.48 6.79
N PHE A 72 8.13 -12.35 6.29
CA PHE A 72 6.82 -12.67 6.89
C PHE A 72 5.91 -11.45 7.16
N GLY A 73 5.99 -10.43 6.32
CA GLY A 73 5.15 -9.22 6.47
C GLY A 73 5.58 -8.28 7.60
N SER A 74 6.76 -8.48 8.18
CA SER A 74 7.38 -7.46 9.03
C SER A 74 7.63 -6.18 8.23
N VAL A 75 7.53 -5.03 8.89
CA VAL A 75 7.80 -3.71 8.31
C VAL A 75 8.79 -2.95 9.17
N SER A 76 9.71 -2.24 8.53
CA SER A 76 10.76 -1.48 9.22
C SER A 76 10.20 -0.18 9.81
N ALA A 77 10.57 0.17 11.04
CA ALA A 77 10.11 1.40 11.67
C ALA A 77 10.62 2.67 10.94
N GLY A 78 9.69 3.58 10.64
CA GLY A 78 9.89 4.80 9.87
C GLY A 78 9.95 4.61 8.36
N SER A 79 9.66 3.41 7.83
CA SER A 79 9.71 3.13 6.39
C SER A 79 8.38 3.37 5.68
N GLU A 80 8.43 3.41 4.35
CA GLU A 80 7.26 3.44 3.47
C GLU A 80 6.32 2.25 3.72
N ALA A 81 6.88 1.05 3.89
CA ALA A 81 6.10 -0.14 4.20
C ALA A 81 5.33 -0.01 5.53
N GLN A 82 5.90 0.67 6.54
CA GLN A 82 5.17 0.91 7.79
C GLN A 82 3.99 1.85 7.57
N LEU A 83 4.17 2.90 6.77
CA LEU A 83 3.10 3.85 6.47
C LEU A 83 1.98 3.17 5.64
N LEU A 84 2.33 2.36 4.65
CA LEU A 84 1.36 1.60 3.86
C LEU A 84 0.62 0.56 4.72
N LYS A 85 1.31 -0.08 5.67
CA LYS A 85 0.67 -0.96 6.66
C LYS A 85 -0.31 -0.19 7.53
N ALA A 86 0.07 0.98 8.03
CA ALA A 86 -0.82 1.84 8.80
C ALA A 86 -2.05 2.29 7.98
N PHE A 87 -1.86 2.62 6.70
CA PHE A 87 -2.97 2.91 5.79
C PHE A 87 -3.93 1.74 5.65
N SER A 88 -3.44 0.50 5.51
CA SER A 88 -4.32 -0.67 5.43
C SER A 88 -5.23 -0.83 6.67
N GLU A 89 -4.76 -0.39 7.84
CA GLU A 89 -5.45 -0.52 9.11
C GLU A 89 -6.35 0.68 9.44
N LYS A 90 -5.97 1.90 9.03
CA LYS A 90 -6.60 3.16 9.46
C LYS A 90 -7.10 4.05 8.32
N GLY A 91 -6.90 3.64 7.07
CA GLY A 91 -7.20 4.43 5.88
C GLY A 91 -6.43 5.75 5.83
N TYR A 92 -7.02 6.75 5.19
CA TYR A 92 -6.40 8.06 4.94
C TYR A 92 -5.94 8.81 6.20
N SER A 93 -6.50 8.50 7.37
CA SER A 93 -6.04 9.09 8.64
C SER A 93 -4.58 8.75 8.98
N ALA A 94 -4.04 7.65 8.45
CA ALA A 94 -2.64 7.29 8.63
C ALA A 94 -1.68 8.16 7.79
N LEU A 95 -2.18 8.89 6.80
CA LEU A 95 -1.36 9.66 5.85
C LEU A 95 -1.18 11.13 6.25
N GLN A 96 -1.76 11.58 7.35
CA GLN A 96 -1.64 12.96 7.84
C GLN A 96 -0.23 13.31 8.33
#